data_AF-A0AAQ2QA66-F1
#
_entry.id   AF-A0AAQ2QA66-F1
#
_cell.length_a   1.000
_cell.length_b   1.000
_cell.length_c   1.000
_cell.angle_alpha   90.00
_cell.angle_beta   90.00
_cell.angle_gamma   90.00
#
_symmetry.space_group_name_H-M   'P 1'
#
loop_
_entity.id
_entity.type
_entity.pdbx_description
1 polymer ?
#
loop_
_entity_poly.entity_id
_entity_poly.type
_entity_poly.pdbx_seq_one_letter_code
_entity_poly.pdbx_strand_id
1 'polypeptide(L)'
;MTSDIFDNGFTIDDHPLLIEKISEQEFTKVLDNSLKIENSTVISGFDNIKNAKLALEGAIEVNENNLITKIHAKNGNTVNLLADFEFYNIDENTLSIIMDDGYSGISLNTGKFIGTYRLNSFASPNKLYRFSGTAYEGCAYPFVEKYINDEWIAIIRLDDIFNQTISKQDNQLEICGYQFGFFENNQTAYIKVTKNKETDDSDYYKIYFKFDEFTNSFDLTTIPQKTLPLEVAIDFDNYEQFTHLNKNQAKFFAGLYPTAKELVIFGKVSYNPNITSLIMTFSNTENEHELITHLINIDKNGNIIDTLNIAYDEIAESWSKTTSALQKEQITVTDFHDGDPTQENSCKIDDKGYFYLVDSKDFTQTNHSNDN
;
A
#
# COMPACT_ATOMS: atom_id res chain seq x y z
N MET A 1 22.48 -6.67 29.07
CA MET A 1 21.70 -7.17 27.92
C MET A 1 21.43 -5.95 27.08
N THR A 2 22.03 -5.86 25.90
CA THR A 2 21.60 -4.89 24.90
C THR A 2 20.14 -5.19 24.61
N SER A 3 19.30 -4.16 24.64
CA SER A 3 17.89 -4.31 24.32
C SER A 3 17.78 -4.83 22.86
N ASP A 4 17.08 -5.94 22.64
CA ASP A 4 16.76 -6.41 21.27
C ASP A 4 15.59 -5.61 20.64
N ILE A 5 15.12 -4.57 21.33
CA ILE A 5 14.06 -3.66 20.87
C ILE A 5 14.46 -3.03 19.54
N PHE A 6 13.49 -2.92 18.66
CA PHE A 6 13.61 -2.23 17.38
C PHE A 6 13.41 -0.72 17.58
N ASP A 7 14.51 0.03 17.63
CA ASP A 7 14.53 1.48 17.94
C ASP A 7 15.48 2.30 17.04
N ASN A 8 15.99 1.69 15.96
CA ASN A 8 16.99 2.30 15.06
C ASN A 8 16.72 2.00 13.58
N GLY A 9 15.48 1.63 13.26
CA GLY A 9 15.06 1.30 11.91
C GLY A 9 15.66 0.01 11.36
N PHE A 10 15.23 -0.33 10.14
CA PHE A 10 15.67 -1.52 9.42
C PHE A 10 17.06 -1.35 8.80
N THR A 11 17.81 -2.45 8.76
CA THR A 11 19.01 -2.57 7.94
C THR A 11 18.69 -3.35 6.67
N ILE A 12 19.61 -3.33 5.69
CA ILE A 12 19.43 -4.01 4.41
C ILE A 12 19.09 -5.51 4.55
N ASP A 13 19.62 -6.18 5.58
CA ASP A 13 19.39 -7.60 5.85
C ASP A 13 18.04 -7.90 6.51
N ASP A 14 17.34 -6.85 6.97
CA ASP A 14 16.02 -6.96 7.59
C ASP A 14 14.88 -6.80 6.59
N HIS A 15 15.18 -6.52 5.32
CA HIS A 15 14.17 -6.39 4.29
C HIS A 15 13.81 -7.75 3.67
N PRO A 16 12.55 -7.93 3.20
CA PRO A 16 12.07 -9.19 2.62
C PRO A 16 12.62 -9.48 1.21
N LEU A 17 13.67 -8.77 0.81
CA LEU A 17 14.31 -8.90 -0.49
C LEU A 17 15.80 -8.58 -0.42
N LEU A 18 16.51 -8.98 -1.45
CA LEU A 18 17.89 -8.58 -1.74
C LEU A 18 17.93 -7.95 -3.12
N ILE A 19 18.66 -6.84 -3.26
CA ILE A 19 18.84 -6.12 -4.52
C ILE A 19 20.32 -6.20 -4.88
N GLU A 20 20.61 -6.74 -6.06
CA GLU A 20 21.96 -6.85 -6.59
C GLU A 20 22.04 -6.11 -7.93
N LYS A 21 23.01 -5.20 -8.06
CA LYS A 21 23.30 -4.56 -9.34
C LYS A 21 24.01 -5.54 -10.26
N ILE A 22 23.51 -5.70 -11.48
CA ILE A 22 24.03 -6.62 -12.49
C ILE A 22 24.40 -5.89 -13.77
N SER A 23 25.06 -6.59 -14.69
CA SER A 23 25.38 -6.05 -16.02
C SER A 23 24.17 -6.14 -16.97
N GLU A 24 24.12 -5.24 -17.96
CA GLU A 24 23.16 -5.31 -19.07
C GLU A 24 23.23 -6.64 -19.83
N GLN A 25 24.43 -7.20 -19.98
CA GLN A 25 24.66 -8.48 -20.67
C GLN A 25 23.98 -9.64 -19.92
N GLU A 26 24.07 -9.63 -18.60
CA GLU A 26 23.38 -10.61 -17.75
C GLU A 26 21.87 -10.44 -17.84
N PHE A 27 21.38 -9.21 -17.68
CA PHE A 27 19.95 -8.89 -17.78
C PHE A 27 19.35 -9.37 -19.11
N THR A 28 19.98 -9.01 -20.23
CA THR A 28 19.53 -9.38 -21.59
C THR A 28 19.57 -10.89 -21.80
N LYS A 29 20.62 -11.58 -21.32
CA LYS A 29 20.72 -13.04 -21.43
C LYS A 29 19.57 -13.75 -20.70
N VAL A 30 19.16 -13.27 -19.53
CA VAL A 30 18.04 -13.85 -18.78
C VAL A 30 16.72 -13.50 -19.46
N LEU A 31 16.55 -12.25 -19.91
CA LEU A 31 15.36 -11.80 -20.65
C LEU A 31 15.11 -12.65 -21.91
N ASP A 32 16.15 -12.90 -22.71
CA ASP A 32 16.04 -13.73 -23.92
C ASP A 32 15.63 -15.18 -23.61
N ASN A 33 15.90 -15.66 -22.40
CA ASN A 33 15.47 -16.98 -21.96
C ASN A 33 14.05 -16.96 -21.38
N SER A 34 13.66 -15.91 -20.65
CA SER A 34 12.31 -15.77 -20.09
C SER A 34 11.26 -15.51 -21.18
N LEU A 35 11.61 -14.74 -22.21
CA LEU A 35 10.74 -14.52 -23.38
C LEU A 35 10.48 -15.80 -24.20
N LYS A 36 11.30 -16.84 -24.05
CA LYS A 36 11.03 -18.17 -24.64
C LYS A 36 10.06 -19.00 -23.80
N ILE A 37 9.86 -18.63 -22.53
CA ILE A 37 9.08 -19.37 -21.53
C ILE A 37 7.64 -18.82 -21.44
N GLU A 38 7.40 -17.55 -21.78
CA GLU A 38 6.05 -16.97 -21.79
C GLU A 38 5.75 -16.17 -23.06
N ASN A 39 4.88 -16.72 -23.91
CA ASN A 39 3.93 -15.90 -24.66
C ASN A 39 2.88 -15.38 -23.67
N SER A 40 3.28 -14.50 -22.74
CA SER A 40 2.31 -13.78 -21.92
C SER A 40 1.67 -12.74 -22.83
N THR A 41 0.42 -13.01 -23.20
CA THR A 41 -0.48 -12.00 -23.73
C THR A 41 -0.50 -10.84 -22.76
N VAL A 42 0.28 -9.80 -23.07
CA VAL A 42 -0.10 -8.43 -22.69
C VAL A 42 -1.50 -8.29 -23.24
N ILE A 43 -2.50 -8.37 -22.37
CA ILE A 43 -3.86 -8.01 -22.75
C ILE A 43 -3.75 -6.52 -23.02
N SER A 44 -3.58 -6.18 -24.30
CA SER A 44 -3.83 -4.84 -24.80
C SER A 44 -5.18 -4.47 -24.23
N GLY A 45 -5.19 -3.56 -23.27
CA GLY A 45 -6.42 -3.12 -22.65
C GLY A 45 -7.37 -2.60 -23.71
N PHE A 46 -8.65 -2.52 -23.37
CA PHE A 46 -9.64 -2.08 -24.35
C PHE A 46 -9.28 -0.68 -24.86
N ASP A 47 -8.81 -0.58 -26.10
CA ASP A 47 -8.64 0.71 -26.83
C ASP A 47 -9.99 1.43 -27.05
N ASN A 48 -11.08 0.94 -26.45
CA ASN A 48 -12.44 1.41 -26.67
C ASN A 48 -13.24 1.45 -25.37
N ILE A 49 -13.53 2.67 -24.91
CA ILE A 49 -14.39 3.02 -23.78
C ILE A 49 -15.73 2.27 -23.77
N LYS A 50 -16.29 1.93 -24.94
CA LYS A 50 -17.55 1.20 -25.04
C LYS A 50 -17.44 -0.22 -24.49
N ASN A 51 -16.32 -0.89 -24.73
CA ASN A 51 -16.09 -2.25 -24.24
C ASN A 51 -15.75 -2.24 -22.74
N ALA A 52 -15.00 -1.23 -22.29
CA ALA A 52 -14.77 -1.00 -20.86
C ALA A 52 -16.09 -0.79 -20.10
N LYS A 53 -16.99 0.04 -20.63
CA LYS A 53 -18.32 0.26 -20.03
C LYS A 53 -19.19 -0.99 -19.98
N LEU A 54 -19.17 -1.81 -21.02
CA LEU A 54 -19.88 -3.10 -21.05
C LEU A 54 -19.32 -4.07 -20.00
N ALA A 55 -18.00 -4.11 -19.83
CA ALA A 55 -17.35 -4.95 -18.82
C ALA A 55 -17.63 -4.48 -17.39
N LEU A 56 -17.88 -3.18 -17.21
CA LEU A 56 -18.12 -2.53 -15.93
C LEU A 56 -19.60 -2.21 -15.67
N GLU A 57 -20.52 -2.76 -16.47
CA GLU A 57 -21.94 -2.46 -16.33
C GLU A 57 -22.44 -2.83 -14.92
N GLY A 58 -22.98 -1.84 -14.21
CA GLY A 58 -23.40 -1.97 -12.80
C GLY A 58 -22.31 -1.70 -11.76
N ALA A 59 -21.05 -1.58 -12.16
CA ALA A 59 -19.93 -1.19 -11.30
C ALA A 59 -19.55 0.29 -11.42
N ILE A 60 -20.19 1.05 -12.32
CA ILE A 60 -19.86 2.47 -12.57
C ILE A 60 -21.12 3.32 -12.79
N GLU A 61 -21.07 4.58 -12.37
CA GLU A 61 -22.02 5.63 -12.77
C GLU A 61 -21.37 6.60 -13.75
N VAL A 62 -22.13 7.01 -14.76
CA VAL A 62 -21.68 7.98 -15.77
C VAL A 62 -22.58 9.22 -15.77
N ASN A 63 -22.00 10.39 -16.05
CA ASN A 63 -22.76 11.62 -16.27
C ASN A 63 -23.34 11.72 -17.69
N GLU A 64 -24.06 12.81 -17.96
CA GLU A 64 -24.67 13.13 -19.25
C GLU A 64 -23.66 13.23 -20.41
N ASN A 65 -22.41 13.55 -20.11
CA ASN A 65 -21.31 13.61 -21.07
C ASN A 65 -20.57 12.28 -21.21
N ASN A 66 -21.12 11.18 -20.69
CA ASN A 66 -20.55 9.84 -20.75
C ASN A 66 -19.24 9.65 -19.96
N LEU A 67 -18.93 10.53 -19.02
CA LEU A 67 -17.76 10.43 -18.13
C LEU A 67 -18.13 9.67 -16.86
N ILE A 68 -17.24 8.80 -16.35
CA ILE A 68 -17.50 8.10 -15.09
C ILE A 68 -17.36 9.09 -13.94
N THR A 69 -18.40 9.19 -13.13
CA THR A 69 -18.41 10.03 -11.91
C THR A 69 -18.29 9.20 -10.65
N LYS A 70 -18.59 7.89 -10.73
CA LYS A 70 -18.52 7.00 -9.57
C LYS A 70 -18.18 5.56 -9.97
N ILE A 71 -17.44 4.86 -9.13
CA ILE A 71 -17.21 3.42 -9.20
C ILE A 71 -17.82 2.75 -7.98
N HIS A 72 -18.62 1.72 -8.17
CA HIS A 72 -19.13 0.82 -7.15
C HIS A 72 -18.26 -0.42 -7.07
N ALA A 73 -17.56 -0.58 -5.96
CA ALA A 73 -16.79 -1.77 -5.69
C ALA A 73 -17.67 -2.91 -5.17
N LYS A 74 -17.24 -4.17 -5.34
CA LYS A 74 -18.00 -5.35 -4.91
C LYS A 74 -18.22 -5.41 -3.40
N ASN A 75 -17.32 -4.84 -2.60
CA ASN A 75 -17.50 -4.71 -1.15
C ASN A 75 -18.48 -3.60 -0.74
N GLY A 76 -19.11 -2.92 -1.70
CA GLY A 76 -20.08 -1.85 -1.47
C GLY A 76 -19.48 -0.44 -1.39
N ASN A 77 -18.15 -0.30 -1.46
CA ASN A 77 -17.52 1.01 -1.52
C ASN A 77 -17.92 1.77 -2.78
N THR A 78 -17.95 3.09 -2.65
CA THR A 78 -18.10 3.97 -3.80
C THR A 78 -16.94 4.94 -3.88
N VAL A 79 -16.27 4.99 -5.03
CA VAL A 79 -15.24 6.00 -5.32
C VAL A 79 -15.88 7.07 -6.17
N ASN A 80 -16.03 8.27 -5.63
CA ASN A 80 -16.40 9.43 -6.42
C ASN A 80 -15.16 9.92 -7.16
N LEU A 81 -15.31 10.18 -8.46
CA LEU A 81 -14.22 10.66 -9.28
C LEU A 81 -14.45 12.14 -9.61
N LEU A 82 -13.40 12.96 -9.41
CA LEU A 82 -13.49 14.43 -9.43
C LEU A 82 -13.12 15.07 -10.78
N ALA A 83 -12.69 14.30 -11.78
CA ALA A 83 -12.17 14.81 -13.06
C ALA A 83 -12.65 14.01 -14.29
N ASP A 84 -12.18 14.38 -15.47
CA ASP A 84 -12.36 13.60 -16.69
C ASP A 84 -11.28 12.51 -16.74
N PHE A 85 -11.67 11.26 -17.00
CA PHE A 85 -10.74 10.12 -17.01
C PHE A 85 -10.79 9.34 -18.31
N GLU A 86 -9.63 8.83 -18.71
CA GLU A 86 -9.49 7.90 -19.82
C GLU A 86 -9.23 6.46 -19.32
N PHE A 87 -9.84 5.46 -19.99
CA PHE A 87 -9.70 4.04 -19.65
C PHE A 87 -8.54 3.41 -20.38
N TYR A 88 -7.82 2.55 -19.67
CA TYR A 88 -6.69 1.87 -20.29
C TYR A 88 -6.61 0.38 -20.04
N ASN A 89 -7.07 -0.13 -18.90
CA ASN A 89 -7.16 -1.58 -18.71
C ASN A 89 -8.15 -1.97 -17.61
N ILE A 90 -8.78 -3.12 -17.80
CA ILE A 90 -9.65 -3.78 -16.83
C ILE A 90 -9.23 -5.24 -16.79
N ASP A 91 -8.81 -5.72 -15.63
CA ASP A 91 -8.91 -7.15 -15.32
C ASP A 91 -10.13 -7.40 -14.44
N GLU A 92 -10.42 -8.66 -14.11
CA GLU A 92 -11.62 -9.06 -13.36
C GLU A 92 -11.78 -8.38 -11.98
N ASN A 93 -10.72 -7.79 -11.44
CA ASN A 93 -10.66 -7.22 -10.10
C ASN A 93 -10.10 -5.79 -10.04
N THR A 94 -9.56 -5.25 -11.14
CA THR A 94 -8.89 -3.95 -11.19
C THR A 94 -9.38 -3.11 -12.37
N LEU A 95 -9.65 -1.83 -12.11
CA LEU A 95 -9.88 -0.80 -13.12
C LEU A 95 -8.73 0.19 -13.11
N SER A 96 -8.07 0.39 -14.25
CA SER A 96 -7.03 1.41 -14.41
C SER A 96 -7.55 2.65 -15.13
N ILE A 97 -7.39 3.81 -14.48
CA ILE A 97 -7.77 5.13 -14.97
C ILE A 97 -6.53 6.01 -15.20
N ILE A 98 -6.56 6.86 -16.23
CA ILE A 98 -5.65 8.02 -16.33
C ILE A 98 -6.35 9.23 -15.75
N MET A 99 -5.64 9.92 -14.88
CA MET A 99 -5.94 11.23 -14.32
C MET A 99 -4.98 12.27 -14.95
N ASP A 100 -5.34 13.56 -14.93
CA ASP A 100 -4.52 14.65 -15.51
C ASP A 100 -3.09 14.75 -14.91
N ASP A 101 -2.88 14.19 -13.72
CA ASP A 101 -1.63 14.17 -12.95
C ASP A 101 -0.91 12.80 -12.96
N GLY A 102 -1.47 11.76 -13.58
CA GLY A 102 -0.85 10.44 -13.63
C GLY A 102 -1.79 9.28 -13.93
N TYR A 103 -1.28 8.06 -13.78
CA TYR A 103 -2.11 6.86 -13.88
C TYR A 103 -2.50 6.42 -12.46
N SER A 104 -3.70 5.88 -12.29
CA SER A 104 -4.16 5.30 -11.03
C SER A 104 -4.93 4.01 -11.30
N GLY A 105 -4.61 2.95 -10.59
CA GLY A 105 -5.45 1.77 -10.52
C GLY A 105 -6.50 1.94 -9.43
N ILE A 106 -7.66 1.30 -9.56
CA ILE A 106 -8.68 1.17 -8.53
C ILE A 106 -9.08 -0.30 -8.48
N SER A 107 -9.01 -0.92 -7.32
CA SER A 107 -9.56 -2.26 -7.12
C SER A 107 -11.08 -2.18 -7.25
N LEU A 108 -11.68 -2.98 -8.13
CA LEU A 108 -13.13 -3.09 -8.30
C LEU A 108 -13.77 -3.92 -7.18
N ASN A 109 -12.98 -4.62 -6.39
CA ASN A 109 -13.44 -5.38 -5.26
C ASN A 109 -13.49 -4.50 -4.00
N THR A 110 -12.44 -3.69 -3.77
CA THR A 110 -12.35 -2.80 -2.59
C THR A 110 -12.68 -1.33 -2.83
N GLY A 111 -12.63 -0.82 -4.06
CA GLY A 111 -12.73 0.61 -4.32
C GLY A 111 -11.50 1.41 -3.85
N LYS A 112 -10.41 0.75 -3.48
CA LYS A 112 -9.17 1.44 -3.11
C LYS A 112 -8.34 1.75 -4.34
N PHE A 113 -7.64 2.88 -4.31
CA PHE A 113 -6.59 3.15 -5.28
C PHE A 113 -5.48 2.12 -5.12
N ILE A 114 -5.08 1.52 -6.24
CA ILE A 114 -3.96 0.58 -6.37
C ILE A 114 -3.00 1.12 -7.44
N GLY A 115 -1.75 0.63 -7.45
CA GLY A 115 -0.72 1.11 -8.37
C GLY A 115 -1.15 1.14 -9.83
N THR A 116 -0.50 2.00 -10.63
CA THR A 116 -0.77 2.14 -12.07
C THR A 116 -0.49 0.84 -12.82
N TYR A 117 -1.29 0.60 -13.87
CA TYR A 117 -1.18 -0.59 -14.71
C TYR A 117 -0.37 -0.35 -15.99
N ARG A 118 -0.18 0.91 -16.40
CA ARG A 118 0.42 1.24 -17.71
C ARG A 118 1.94 1.32 -17.71
N LEU A 119 2.61 1.39 -16.57
CA LEU A 119 4.06 1.27 -16.49
C LEU A 119 4.42 -0.06 -15.83
N ASN A 120 4.43 -1.12 -16.64
CA ASN A 120 5.15 -2.37 -16.34
C ASN A 120 4.63 -3.13 -15.12
N SER A 121 3.33 -3.44 -15.09
CA SER A 121 2.87 -4.51 -14.21
C SER A 121 3.22 -5.85 -14.86
N PHE A 122 4.10 -6.61 -14.21
CA PHE A 122 4.50 -7.94 -14.65
C PHE A 122 4.27 -8.91 -13.51
N ALA A 123 3.59 -10.01 -13.83
CA ALA A 123 3.30 -11.06 -12.88
C ALA A 123 4.38 -12.13 -12.93
N SER A 124 4.60 -12.76 -11.78
CA SER A 124 5.34 -14.02 -11.68
C SER A 124 4.64 -15.12 -12.49
N PRO A 125 5.35 -16.18 -12.93
CA PRO A 125 4.77 -17.21 -13.79
C PRO A 125 3.53 -17.92 -13.21
N ASN A 126 3.44 -18.06 -11.88
CA ASN A 126 2.25 -18.63 -11.24
C ASN A 126 1.17 -17.57 -10.88
N LYS A 127 1.41 -16.30 -11.23
CA LYS A 127 0.56 -15.15 -10.92
C LYS A 127 0.31 -14.94 -9.43
N LEU A 128 1.21 -15.40 -8.56
CA LEU A 128 1.10 -15.18 -7.12
C LEU A 128 1.62 -13.80 -6.71
N TYR A 129 2.63 -13.30 -7.41
CA TYR A 129 3.22 -11.98 -7.20
C TYR A 129 3.16 -11.16 -8.47
N ARG A 130 3.06 -9.84 -8.33
CA ARG A 130 3.28 -8.89 -9.43
C ARG A 130 4.01 -7.65 -8.93
N PHE A 131 4.69 -6.97 -9.84
CA PHE A 131 5.04 -5.58 -9.62
C PHE A 131 3.89 -4.70 -10.07
N SER A 132 3.60 -3.66 -9.31
CA SER A 132 2.73 -2.54 -9.68
C SER A 132 3.46 -1.25 -9.31
N GLY A 133 2.98 -0.08 -9.70
CA GLY A 133 3.54 1.15 -9.16
C GLY A 133 2.72 2.36 -9.54
N THR A 134 2.56 3.33 -8.64
CA THR A 134 1.92 4.62 -8.95
C THR A 134 2.89 5.54 -9.69
N ALA A 135 2.40 6.33 -10.65
CA ALA A 135 3.23 7.25 -11.43
C ALA A 135 2.70 8.66 -11.15
N TYR A 136 3.46 9.44 -10.40
CA TYR A 136 3.13 10.82 -10.07
C TYR A 136 4.29 11.71 -10.49
N GLU A 137 4.01 12.78 -11.23
CA GLU A 137 5.01 13.74 -11.76
C GLU A 137 6.19 13.08 -12.51
N GLY A 138 5.97 11.90 -13.11
CA GLY A 138 6.98 11.18 -13.88
C GLY A 138 7.91 10.27 -13.05
N CYS A 139 7.63 10.12 -11.75
CA CYS A 139 8.27 9.16 -10.85
C CYS A 139 7.36 7.94 -10.61
N ALA A 140 7.92 6.73 -10.69
CA ALA A 140 7.21 5.50 -10.36
C ALA A 140 7.54 5.08 -8.91
N TYR A 141 6.51 4.81 -8.11
CA TYR A 141 6.63 4.22 -6.77
C TYR A 141 6.25 2.74 -6.86
N PRO A 142 7.20 1.84 -7.20
CA PRO A 142 6.88 0.44 -7.37
C PRO A 142 6.53 -0.25 -6.05
N PHE A 143 5.50 -1.07 -6.10
CA PHE A 143 5.16 -2.04 -5.07
C PHE A 143 5.35 -3.46 -5.60
N VAL A 144 5.63 -4.38 -4.69
CA VAL A 144 5.37 -5.81 -4.96
C VAL A 144 4.07 -6.18 -4.27
N GLU A 145 3.17 -6.74 -5.06
CA GLU A 145 1.86 -7.17 -4.60
C GLU A 145 1.79 -8.70 -4.64
N LYS A 146 1.03 -9.26 -3.70
CA LYS A 146 0.72 -10.69 -3.63
C LYS A 146 -0.78 -10.89 -3.84
N TYR A 147 -1.13 -11.92 -4.61
CA TYR A 147 -2.51 -12.29 -4.84
C TYR A 147 -3.05 -13.09 -3.64
N ILE A 148 -3.96 -12.49 -2.87
CA ILE A 148 -4.55 -13.04 -1.65
C ILE A 148 -6.06 -12.73 -1.66
N ASN A 149 -6.90 -13.71 -1.33
CA ASN A 149 -8.37 -13.54 -1.23
C ASN A 149 -9.04 -12.90 -2.46
N ASP A 150 -8.55 -13.29 -3.65
CA ASP A 150 -8.97 -12.80 -4.98
C ASP A 150 -8.55 -11.36 -5.29
N GLU A 151 -7.57 -10.82 -4.56
CA GLU A 151 -7.13 -9.44 -4.65
C GLU A 151 -5.61 -9.31 -4.67
N TRP A 152 -5.13 -8.23 -5.27
CA TRP A 152 -3.72 -7.86 -5.22
C TRP A 152 -3.48 -6.95 -4.03
N ILE A 153 -2.62 -7.41 -3.11
CA ILE A 153 -2.32 -6.71 -1.86
C ILE A 153 -0.85 -6.32 -1.87
N ALA A 154 -0.56 -5.04 -1.68
CA ALA A 154 0.81 -4.58 -1.51
C ALA A 154 1.43 -5.28 -0.30
N ILE A 155 2.63 -5.83 -0.49
CA ILE A 155 3.41 -6.46 0.58
C ILE A 155 4.82 -5.89 0.70
N ILE A 156 5.28 -5.16 -0.32
CA ILE A 156 6.58 -4.49 -0.34
C ILE A 156 6.45 -3.13 -1.00
N ARG A 157 6.91 -2.07 -0.33
CA ARG A 157 7.23 -0.75 -0.90
C ARG A 157 8.65 -0.78 -1.44
N LEU A 158 8.79 -1.03 -2.74
CA LEU A 158 10.10 -1.31 -3.33
C LEU A 158 10.92 -0.04 -3.50
N ASP A 159 10.27 1.09 -3.78
CA ASP A 159 10.84 2.43 -3.81
C ASP A 159 11.69 2.74 -2.58
N ASP A 160 11.09 2.64 -1.39
CA ASP A 160 11.74 2.97 -0.13
C ASP A 160 12.94 2.04 0.14
N ILE A 161 12.74 0.73 -0.01
CA ILE A 161 13.79 -0.27 0.24
C ILE A 161 14.96 -0.08 -0.73
N PHE A 162 14.66 0.15 -2.00
CA PHE A 162 15.67 0.36 -3.01
C PHE A 162 16.42 1.68 -2.78
N ASN A 163 15.73 2.76 -2.39
CA ASN A 163 16.38 4.01 -2.03
C ASN A 163 17.35 3.80 -0.84
N GLN A 164 16.93 3.10 0.20
CA GLN A 164 17.81 2.77 1.34
C GLN A 164 19.00 1.90 0.95
N THR A 165 18.82 1.01 -0.03
CA THR A 165 19.82 0.02 -0.46
C THR A 165 20.82 0.59 -1.48
N ILE A 166 20.35 1.45 -2.39
CA ILE A 166 21.09 1.88 -3.59
C ILE A 166 21.39 3.39 -3.59
N SER A 167 20.46 4.26 -3.13
CA SER A 167 20.63 5.73 -3.28
C SER A 167 21.78 6.30 -2.43
N LYS A 168 22.13 5.64 -1.30
CA LYS A 168 23.30 6.00 -0.48
C LYS A 168 24.65 5.86 -1.20
N GLN A 169 24.70 5.18 -2.35
CA GLN A 169 25.94 5.00 -3.13
C GLN A 169 26.09 5.99 -4.30
N ASP A 170 24.99 6.50 -4.87
CA ASP A 170 25.01 7.22 -6.16
C ASP A 170 24.36 8.62 -6.16
N ASN A 171 23.92 9.14 -5.01
CA ASN A 171 23.48 10.54 -4.79
C ASN A 171 22.35 11.12 -5.68
N GLN A 172 21.79 10.39 -6.66
CA GLN A 172 20.74 10.90 -7.57
C GLN A 172 19.80 9.83 -8.17
N LEU A 173 19.43 8.78 -7.42
CA LEU A 173 18.48 7.79 -7.94
C LEU A 173 17.34 7.55 -6.97
N GLU A 174 16.30 8.37 -7.09
CA GLU A 174 14.95 7.89 -6.84
C GLU A 174 14.59 6.92 -7.98
N ILE A 175 13.78 5.89 -7.74
CA ILE A 175 13.25 4.98 -8.78
C ILE A 175 12.30 5.70 -9.78
N CYS A 176 12.41 7.03 -9.91
CA CYS A 176 11.72 7.82 -10.92
C CYS A 176 11.97 7.38 -12.38
N GLY A 177 12.92 6.47 -12.61
CA GLY A 177 13.22 5.86 -13.90
C GLY A 177 12.90 4.36 -14.03
N TYR A 178 12.11 3.73 -13.15
CA TYR A 178 11.70 2.34 -13.39
C TYR A 178 10.87 2.23 -14.68
N GLN A 179 11.42 1.50 -15.65
CA GLN A 179 10.87 1.42 -17.00
C GLN A 179 10.49 0.03 -17.44
N PHE A 180 11.07 -1.02 -16.85
CA PHE A 180 10.84 -2.38 -17.31
C PHE A 180 11.34 -3.39 -16.27
N GLY A 181 10.62 -4.49 -16.15
CA GLY A 181 11.04 -5.62 -15.36
C GLY A 181 10.33 -6.90 -15.76
N PHE A 182 10.86 -8.03 -15.30
CA PHE A 182 10.25 -9.34 -15.50
C PHE A 182 10.59 -10.27 -14.33
N PHE A 183 9.72 -11.25 -14.07
CA PHE A 183 10.03 -12.36 -13.16
C PHE A 183 10.70 -13.48 -13.96
N GLU A 184 11.83 -13.98 -13.47
CA GLU A 184 12.37 -15.25 -13.94
C GLU A 184 11.58 -16.42 -13.32
N ASN A 185 11.19 -16.27 -12.05
CA ASN A 185 10.40 -17.22 -11.28
C ASN A 185 9.70 -16.49 -10.11
N ASN A 186 9.00 -17.19 -9.23
CA ASN A 186 8.22 -16.55 -8.15
C ASN A 186 9.05 -15.89 -7.03
N GLN A 187 10.37 -16.09 -7.02
CA GLN A 187 11.29 -15.54 -6.02
C GLN A 187 12.35 -14.63 -6.63
N THR A 188 12.49 -14.59 -7.95
CA THR A 188 13.54 -13.82 -8.64
C THR A 188 12.94 -12.96 -9.74
N ALA A 189 13.22 -11.67 -9.65
CA ALA A 189 12.85 -10.68 -10.65
C ALA A 189 14.05 -9.85 -11.08
N TYR A 190 13.89 -9.20 -12.22
CA TYR A 190 14.89 -8.35 -12.83
C TYR A 190 14.25 -7.03 -13.22
N ILE A 191 14.91 -5.91 -12.93
CA ILE A 191 14.42 -4.56 -13.27
C ILE A 191 15.50 -3.72 -13.96
N LYS A 192 15.07 -2.86 -14.89
CA LYS A 192 15.84 -1.78 -15.52
C LYS A 192 15.40 -0.45 -14.90
N VAL A 193 16.36 0.32 -14.39
CA VAL A 193 16.14 1.65 -13.81
C VAL A 193 16.94 2.67 -14.60
N THR A 194 16.26 3.60 -15.26
CA THR A 194 16.89 4.66 -16.05
C THR A 194 17.35 5.80 -15.15
N LYS A 195 18.65 6.12 -15.19
CA LYS A 195 19.23 7.27 -14.49
C LYS A 195 18.93 8.58 -15.18
N ASN A 196 19.02 8.58 -16.51
CA ASN A 196 18.84 9.76 -17.33
C ASN A 196 18.05 9.40 -18.59
N LYS A 197 16.84 9.98 -18.71
CA LYS A 197 15.93 9.74 -19.84
C LYS A 197 16.48 10.28 -21.17
N GLU A 198 17.33 11.30 -21.16
CA GLU A 198 17.91 11.89 -22.38
C GLU A 198 19.02 11.03 -22.99
N THR A 199 19.74 10.28 -22.16
CA THR A 199 20.90 9.48 -22.59
C THR A 199 20.63 7.98 -22.63
N ASP A 200 19.43 7.53 -22.22
CA ASP A 200 19.06 6.12 -21.97
C ASP A 200 20.07 5.40 -21.04
N ASP A 201 20.75 6.16 -20.18
CA ASP A 201 21.69 5.59 -19.21
C ASP A 201 20.88 4.86 -18.13
N SER A 202 21.15 3.57 -17.96
CA SER A 202 20.31 2.68 -17.17
C SER A 202 21.15 1.68 -16.38
N ASP A 203 20.73 1.45 -15.14
CA ASP A 203 21.22 0.37 -14.32
C ASP A 203 20.26 -0.82 -14.35
N TYR A 204 20.82 -2.00 -14.14
CA TYR A 204 20.09 -3.27 -14.16
C TYR A 204 20.25 -3.93 -12.81
N TYR A 205 19.15 -4.46 -12.29
CA TYR A 205 19.12 -5.07 -10.96
C TYR A 205 18.44 -6.42 -10.99
N LYS A 206 18.97 -7.34 -10.20
CA LYS A 206 18.34 -8.59 -9.81
C LYS A 206 17.77 -8.43 -8.41
N ILE A 207 16.52 -8.85 -8.24
CA ILE A 207 15.81 -8.83 -6.97
C ILE A 207 15.50 -10.27 -6.57
N TYR A 208 15.98 -10.68 -5.41
CA TYR A 208 15.66 -11.97 -4.81
C TYR A 208 14.74 -11.79 -3.61
N PHE A 209 13.56 -12.40 -3.63
CA PHE A 209 12.55 -12.29 -2.58
C PHE A 209 12.69 -13.40 -1.54
N LYS A 210 12.59 -13.02 -0.27
CA LYS A 210 12.67 -13.89 0.91
C LYS A 210 11.30 -14.10 1.58
N PHE A 211 10.20 -14.07 0.82
CA PHE A 211 8.84 -13.97 1.38
C PHE A 211 8.56 -14.90 2.57
N ASP A 212 8.96 -16.18 2.47
CA ASP A 212 8.68 -17.20 3.48
C ASP A 212 9.41 -16.99 4.82
N GLU A 213 10.56 -16.31 4.80
CA GLU A 213 11.33 -16.00 6.02
C GLU A 213 10.61 -14.96 6.89
N PHE A 214 9.82 -14.09 6.26
CA PHE A 214 9.21 -12.92 6.89
C PHE A 214 7.76 -13.17 7.32
N THR A 215 6.97 -13.89 6.52
CA THR A 215 5.57 -14.20 6.87
C THR A 215 5.43 -15.06 8.13
N ASN A 216 6.47 -15.83 8.48
CA ASN A 216 6.46 -16.73 9.64
C ASN A 216 7.12 -16.15 10.90
N SER A 217 7.63 -14.91 10.85
CA SER A 217 8.43 -14.35 11.96
C SER A 217 7.62 -13.73 13.09
N PHE A 218 6.29 -13.61 12.95
CA PHE A 218 5.43 -12.90 13.90
C PHE A 218 4.34 -13.79 14.51
N ASP A 219 4.49 -14.11 15.80
CA ASP A 219 3.51 -14.90 16.55
C ASP A 219 2.41 -14.01 17.15
N LEU A 220 1.27 -13.95 16.45
CA LEU A 220 0.09 -13.21 16.90
C LEU A 220 -0.48 -13.70 18.23
N THR A 221 -0.15 -14.91 18.71
CA THR A 221 -0.64 -15.42 20.01
C THR A 221 -0.03 -14.67 21.20
N THR A 222 1.12 -14.04 20.99
CA THR A 222 1.82 -13.25 22.02
C THR A 222 1.21 -11.85 22.22
N ILE A 223 0.39 -11.39 21.27
CA ILE A 223 -0.19 -10.05 21.29
C ILE A 223 -1.46 -10.01 22.16
N PRO A 224 -1.60 -9.04 23.08
CA PRO A 224 -2.76 -8.95 23.96
C PRO A 224 -4.05 -8.68 23.19
N GLN A 225 -5.07 -9.49 23.46
CA GLN A 225 -6.43 -9.26 22.95
C GLN A 225 -7.08 -8.07 23.68
N LYS A 226 -7.64 -7.13 22.93
CA LYS A 226 -8.48 -6.05 23.44
C LYS A 226 -9.96 -6.37 23.22
N THR A 227 -10.80 -5.86 24.09
CA THR A 227 -12.27 -5.97 23.99
C THR A 227 -12.83 -4.72 23.31
N LEU A 228 -13.80 -4.90 22.42
CA LEU A 228 -14.59 -3.80 21.86
C LEU A 228 -15.80 -3.48 22.76
N PRO A 229 -16.25 -2.22 22.87
CA PRO A 229 -15.70 -1.04 22.20
C PRO A 229 -14.34 -0.61 22.75
N LEU A 230 -13.50 -0.03 21.91
CA LEU A 230 -12.16 0.43 22.23
C LEU A 230 -11.89 1.79 21.58
N GLU A 231 -11.58 2.79 22.39
CA GLU A 231 -11.03 4.06 21.91
C GLU A 231 -9.53 3.91 21.66
N VAL A 232 -9.06 4.46 20.55
CA VAL A 232 -7.64 4.52 20.18
C VAL A 232 -7.27 5.98 19.94
N ALA A 233 -6.50 6.52 20.89
CA ALA A 233 -5.91 7.84 20.84
C ALA A 233 -4.45 7.72 21.29
N ILE A 234 -3.62 7.14 20.42
CA ILE A 234 -2.20 6.95 20.69
C ILE A 234 -1.47 8.22 20.23
N ASP A 235 -0.62 8.75 21.10
CA ASP A 235 0.15 9.98 20.90
C ASP A 235 1.53 9.87 21.56
N PHE A 236 2.38 10.88 21.33
CA PHE A 236 3.74 10.91 21.89
C PHE A 236 3.77 10.86 23.43
N ASP A 237 2.70 11.27 24.10
CA ASP A 237 2.60 11.25 25.56
C ASP A 237 2.38 9.83 26.12
N ASN A 238 1.84 8.91 25.31
CA ASN A 238 1.39 7.61 25.81
C ASN A 238 1.95 6.38 25.11
N TYR A 239 2.56 6.50 23.92
CA TYR A 239 2.96 5.32 23.14
C TYR A 239 4.04 4.45 23.82
N GLU A 240 4.95 5.06 24.59
CA GLU A 240 6.04 4.40 25.33
C GLU A 240 5.55 3.36 26.36
N GLN A 241 4.26 3.40 26.74
CA GLN A 241 3.68 2.45 27.70
C GLN A 241 3.32 1.09 27.06
N PHE A 242 3.37 1.01 25.73
CA PHE A 242 2.92 -0.16 24.97
C PHE A 242 4.10 -1.10 24.63
N THR A 243 3.80 -2.21 23.94
CA THR A 243 4.81 -3.25 23.68
C THR A 243 5.65 -2.88 22.46
N HIS A 244 6.90 -2.47 22.68
CA HIS A 244 7.86 -2.31 21.59
C HIS A 244 8.27 -3.67 21.04
N LEU A 245 8.22 -3.81 19.71
CA LEU A 245 8.67 -5.01 19.04
C LEU A 245 10.18 -5.14 19.11
N ASN A 246 10.66 -6.37 19.23
CA ASN A 246 12.06 -6.65 18.95
C ASN A 246 12.31 -6.71 17.44
N LYS A 247 13.58 -6.63 17.06
CA LYS A 247 14.00 -6.61 15.65
C LYS A 247 13.50 -7.81 14.83
N ASN A 248 13.45 -9.01 15.40
CA ASN A 248 12.97 -10.20 14.70
C ASN A 248 11.45 -10.17 14.45
N GLN A 249 10.68 -9.62 15.39
CA GLN A 249 9.25 -9.41 15.23
C GLN A 249 8.96 -8.31 14.20
N ALA A 250 9.69 -7.20 14.28
CA ALA A 250 9.56 -6.04 13.38
C ALA A 250 9.72 -6.41 11.90
N LYS A 251 10.57 -7.40 11.58
CA LYS A 251 10.81 -7.89 10.22
C LYS A 251 9.52 -8.19 9.45
N PHE A 252 8.48 -8.72 10.11
CA PHE A 252 7.19 -8.99 9.47
C PHE A 252 6.60 -7.77 8.73
N PHE A 253 6.90 -6.56 9.22
CA PHE A 253 6.43 -5.29 8.67
C PHE A 253 7.44 -4.60 7.73
N ALA A 254 8.68 -5.10 7.63
CA ALA A 254 9.77 -4.42 6.91
C ALA A 254 9.50 -4.20 5.42
N GLY A 255 8.66 -5.05 4.80
CA GLY A 255 8.24 -4.85 3.42
C GLY A 255 7.33 -3.63 3.24
N LEU A 256 6.35 -3.45 4.12
CA LEU A 256 5.31 -2.42 4.01
C LEU A 256 5.69 -1.08 4.66
N TYR A 257 6.53 -1.14 5.69
CA TYR A 257 6.99 0.00 6.47
C TYR A 257 8.52 0.02 6.57
N PRO A 258 9.24 0.02 5.44
CA PRO A 258 10.70 -0.11 5.42
C PRO A 258 11.44 1.06 6.06
N THR A 259 10.79 2.21 6.24
CA THR A 259 11.32 3.42 6.89
C THR A 259 10.92 3.53 8.37
N ALA A 260 10.18 2.56 8.92
CA ALA A 260 9.82 2.58 10.34
C ALA A 260 11.09 2.56 11.19
N LYS A 261 11.18 3.47 12.15
CA LYS A 261 12.27 3.58 13.12
C LYS A 261 12.03 2.67 14.32
N GLU A 262 10.80 2.65 14.80
CA GLU A 262 10.32 1.82 15.89
C GLU A 262 8.92 1.30 15.59
N LEU A 263 8.55 0.17 16.21
CA LEU A 263 7.25 -0.45 16.02
C LEU A 263 6.69 -0.86 17.37
N VAL A 264 5.49 -0.38 17.66
CA VAL A 264 4.85 -0.52 18.97
C VAL A 264 3.47 -1.14 18.78
N ILE A 265 3.16 -2.17 19.56
CA ILE A 265 1.88 -2.86 19.51
C ILE A 265 1.05 -2.49 20.73
N PHE A 266 -0.12 -1.91 20.46
CA PHE A 266 -1.12 -1.68 21.50
C PHE A 266 -1.88 -2.97 21.84
N GLY A 267 -2.20 -3.77 20.83
CA GLY A 267 -2.87 -5.05 20.99
C GLY A 267 -3.54 -5.51 19.70
N LYS A 268 -4.43 -6.49 19.81
CA LYS A 268 -5.24 -6.98 18.69
C LYS A 268 -6.72 -7.04 19.06
N VAL A 269 -7.57 -6.87 18.06
CA VAL A 269 -9.02 -7.06 18.14
C VAL A 269 -9.46 -8.06 17.07
N SER A 270 -10.64 -8.67 17.24
CA SER A 270 -11.21 -9.59 16.26
C SER A 270 -12.62 -9.13 15.90
N TYR A 271 -12.82 -8.81 14.63
CA TYR A 271 -14.15 -8.48 14.10
C TYR A 271 -14.88 -9.72 13.59
N ASN A 272 -14.14 -10.69 13.06
CA ASN A 272 -14.66 -11.99 12.65
C ASN A 272 -13.64 -13.12 12.96
N PRO A 273 -14.03 -14.41 12.88
CA PRO A 273 -13.16 -15.52 13.27
C PRO A 273 -11.93 -15.76 12.39
N ASN A 274 -11.91 -15.22 11.16
CA ASN A 274 -10.86 -15.48 10.17
C ASN A 274 -9.86 -14.32 10.02
N ILE A 275 -10.19 -13.15 10.59
CA ILE A 275 -9.41 -11.92 10.49
C ILE A 275 -9.04 -11.44 11.89
N THR A 276 -7.75 -11.27 12.10
CA THR A 276 -7.20 -10.59 13.28
C THR A 276 -6.80 -9.19 12.89
N SER A 277 -7.26 -8.18 13.62
CA SER A 277 -6.88 -6.78 13.39
C SER A 277 -5.87 -6.36 14.45
N LEU A 278 -4.64 -6.10 14.02
CA LEU A 278 -3.55 -5.64 14.89
C LEU A 278 -3.55 -4.11 14.96
N ILE A 279 -3.38 -3.55 16.16
CA ILE A 279 -3.21 -2.11 16.36
C ILE A 279 -1.72 -1.85 16.56
N MET A 280 -1.10 -1.25 15.54
CA MET A 280 0.34 -1.02 15.47
C MET A 280 0.62 0.46 15.24
N THR A 281 1.51 1.00 16.05
CA THR A 281 2.00 2.37 15.96
C THR A 281 3.47 2.36 15.57
N PHE A 282 3.89 3.33 14.77
CA PHE A 282 5.30 3.51 14.38
C PHE A 282 5.61 4.97 14.12
N SER A 283 6.89 5.31 14.30
CA SER A 283 7.50 6.54 13.81
C SER A 283 8.41 6.22 12.63
N ASN A 284 8.64 7.18 11.74
CA ASN A 284 9.51 7.01 10.57
C ASN A 284 10.88 7.62 10.81
N THR A 285 11.92 7.06 10.17
CA THR A 285 13.29 7.60 10.25
C THR A 285 13.44 8.97 9.60
N GLU A 286 12.59 9.29 8.62
CA GLU A 286 12.64 10.55 7.87
C GLU A 286 11.74 11.63 8.46
N ASN A 287 10.77 11.25 9.29
CA ASN A 287 9.85 12.17 9.96
C ASN A 287 9.62 11.74 11.40
N GLU A 288 10.61 11.98 12.25
CA GLU A 288 10.61 11.56 13.66
C GLU A 288 9.59 12.34 14.52
N HIS A 289 8.94 13.35 13.95
CA HIS A 289 7.95 14.18 14.61
C HIS A 289 6.51 13.71 14.39
N GLU A 290 6.33 12.62 13.65
CA GLU A 290 5.03 12.00 13.37
C GLU A 290 4.94 10.61 13.98
N LEU A 291 3.77 10.31 14.53
CA LEU A 291 3.42 9.01 15.06
C LEU A 291 2.15 8.52 14.36
N ILE A 292 2.25 7.40 13.64
CA ILE A 292 1.15 6.86 12.83
C ILE A 292 0.70 5.54 13.44
N THR A 293 -0.61 5.39 13.67
CA THR A 293 -1.21 4.14 14.14
C THR A 293 -2.12 3.54 13.08
N HIS A 294 -1.85 2.29 12.72
CA HIS A 294 -2.66 1.50 11.82
C HIS A 294 -3.43 0.40 12.53
N LEU A 295 -4.63 0.15 12.02
CA LEU A 295 -5.35 -1.10 12.18
C LEU A 295 -5.03 -1.99 10.98
N ILE A 296 -4.36 -3.11 11.22
CA ILE A 296 -3.84 -4.00 10.18
C ILE A 296 -4.61 -5.32 10.23
N ASN A 297 -5.37 -5.63 9.18
CA ASN A 297 -6.09 -6.90 9.08
C ASN A 297 -5.15 -8.00 8.58
N ILE A 298 -5.11 -9.10 9.30
CA ILE A 298 -4.26 -10.26 9.03
C ILE A 298 -5.14 -11.50 8.94
N ASP A 299 -4.97 -12.30 7.89
CA ASP A 299 -5.70 -13.56 7.73
C ASP A 299 -5.14 -14.67 8.65
N LYS A 300 -5.86 -15.80 8.70
CA LYS A 300 -5.45 -16.99 9.45
C LYS A 300 -4.10 -17.60 9.02
N ASN A 301 -3.58 -17.22 7.85
CA ASN A 301 -2.31 -17.71 7.32
C ASN A 301 -1.15 -16.72 7.61
N GLY A 302 -1.43 -15.61 8.31
CA GLY A 302 -0.43 -14.59 8.61
C GLY A 302 -0.18 -13.60 7.46
N ASN A 303 -1.05 -13.54 6.45
CA ASN A 303 -0.94 -12.52 5.40
C ASN A 303 -1.61 -11.22 5.86
N ILE A 304 -0.92 -10.09 5.71
CA ILE A 304 -1.55 -8.77 5.79
C ILE A 304 -2.52 -8.64 4.61
N ILE A 305 -3.76 -8.26 4.91
CA ILE A 305 -4.85 -8.11 3.95
C ILE A 305 -5.08 -6.64 3.63
N ASP A 306 -5.14 -5.81 4.66
CA ASP A 306 -5.48 -4.41 4.51
C ASP A 306 -5.05 -3.59 5.72
N THR A 307 -4.90 -2.29 5.54
CA THR A 307 -4.52 -1.34 6.60
C THR A 307 -5.45 -0.12 6.59
N LEU A 308 -5.67 0.44 7.78
CA LEU A 308 -6.45 1.65 7.99
C LEU A 308 -5.72 2.53 9.01
N ASN A 309 -5.54 3.82 8.70
CA ASN A 309 -5.03 4.79 9.67
C ASN A 309 -6.13 5.06 10.71
N ILE A 310 -5.82 4.86 11.98
CA ILE A 310 -6.81 4.95 13.06
C ILE A 310 -6.37 5.85 14.21
N ALA A 311 -5.11 6.28 14.24
CA ALA A 311 -4.66 7.41 15.02
C ALA A 311 -3.41 8.04 14.37
N TYR A 312 -3.21 9.32 14.62
CA TYR A 312 -2.08 10.11 14.14
C TYR A 312 -1.80 11.20 15.17
N ASP A 313 -0.52 11.50 15.39
CA ASP A 313 -0.08 12.61 16.22
C ASP A 313 1.18 13.23 15.63
N GLU A 314 1.27 14.55 15.64
CA GLU A 314 2.41 15.30 15.14
C GLU A 314 2.88 16.32 16.16
N ILE A 315 4.14 16.23 16.59
CA ILE A 315 4.68 17.15 17.60
C ILE A 315 5.36 18.38 17.04
N ALA A 316 5.71 18.40 15.75
CA ALA A 316 6.41 19.54 15.15
C ALA A 316 5.55 20.81 15.20
N GLU A 317 4.34 20.73 14.67
CA GLU A 317 3.40 21.85 14.65
C GLU A 317 2.19 21.65 15.57
N SER A 318 1.96 20.42 16.09
CA SER A 318 0.84 20.09 16.99
C SER A 318 -0.55 20.45 16.44
N TRP A 319 -0.63 20.65 15.13
CA TRP A 319 -1.82 21.12 14.41
C TRP A 319 -2.74 20.00 13.92
N SER A 320 -2.28 18.75 13.85
CA SER A 320 -3.02 17.64 13.26
C SER A 320 -3.02 16.44 14.19
N LYS A 321 -4.19 15.84 14.40
CA LYS A 321 -4.39 14.66 15.23
C LYS A 321 -5.50 13.79 14.65
N THR A 322 -5.35 12.47 14.73
CA THR A 322 -6.43 11.53 14.40
C THR A 322 -6.67 10.62 15.59
N THR A 323 -7.94 10.34 15.89
CA THR A 323 -8.33 9.32 16.87
C THR A 323 -9.40 8.41 16.27
N SER A 324 -9.68 7.29 16.95
CA SER A 324 -10.75 6.39 16.50
C SER A 324 -11.48 5.67 17.62
N ALA A 325 -12.74 5.36 17.33
CA ALA A 325 -13.58 4.47 18.12
C ALA A 325 -13.77 3.14 17.37
N LEU A 326 -13.22 2.06 17.90
CA LEU A 326 -13.39 0.71 17.37
C LEU A 326 -14.60 0.05 18.04
N GLN A 327 -15.62 -0.29 17.26
CA GLN A 327 -16.82 -0.99 17.71
C GLN A 327 -17.04 -2.24 16.88
N LYS A 328 -17.80 -3.22 17.41
CA LYS A 328 -17.98 -4.51 16.72
C LYS A 328 -18.53 -4.37 15.28
N GLU A 329 -19.41 -3.40 15.07
CA GLU A 329 -20.12 -3.21 13.80
C GLU A 329 -19.52 -2.10 12.92
N GLN A 330 -18.59 -1.28 13.46
CA GLN A 330 -18.10 -0.07 12.82
C GLN A 330 -16.81 0.43 13.46
N ILE A 331 -15.96 1.04 12.63
CA ILE A 331 -14.78 1.79 13.02
C ILE A 331 -15.05 3.24 12.68
N THR A 332 -14.96 4.15 13.64
CA THR A 332 -15.07 5.59 13.39
C THR A 332 -13.71 6.22 13.55
N VAL A 333 -13.21 6.90 12.53
CA VAL A 333 -11.95 7.64 12.53
C VAL A 333 -12.30 9.12 12.44
N THR A 334 -11.74 9.92 13.34
CA THR A 334 -11.97 11.36 13.39
C THR A 334 -10.65 12.09 13.30
N ASP A 335 -10.55 12.96 12.31
CA ASP A 335 -9.42 13.86 12.09
C ASP A 335 -9.70 15.21 12.73
N PHE A 336 -8.67 15.77 13.35
CA PHE A 336 -8.70 17.05 14.05
C PHE A 336 -7.63 17.97 13.48
N HIS A 337 -7.98 19.24 13.33
CA HIS A 337 -7.05 20.32 13.02
C HIS A 337 -7.21 21.43 14.04
N ASP A 338 -6.11 21.90 14.65
CA ASP A 338 -6.12 22.88 15.75
C ASP A 338 -7.08 22.52 16.91
N GLY A 339 -7.31 21.22 17.11
CA GLY A 339 -8.22 20.68 18.14
C GLY A 339 -9.68 20.58 17.74
N ASP A 340 -10.08 21.09 16.57
CA ASP A 340 -11.44 20.99 16.05
C ASP A 340 -11.57 19.80 15.07
N PRO A 341 -12.68 19.03 15.12
CA PRO A 341 -12.88 17.95 14.16
C PRO A 341 -13.08 18.52 12.75
N THR A 342 -12.35 17.99 11.78
CA THR A 342 -12.44 18.40 10.37
C THR A 342 -13.11 17.35 9.52
N GLN A 343 -12.83 16.07 9.79
CA GLN A 343 -13.41 14.94 9.07
C GLN A 343 -13.73 13.79 10.02
N GLU A 344 -14.86 13.11 9.79
CA GLU A 344 -15.18 11.84 10.43
C GLU A 344 -15.52 10.81 9.37
N ASN A 345 -14.76 9.72 9.34
CA ASN A 345 -14.93 8.61 8.43
C ASN A 345 -15.37 7.37 9.20
N SER A 346 -16.46 6.77 8.77
CA SER A 346 -16.96 5.53 9.31
C SER A 346 -16.65 4.38 8.37
N CYS A 347 -15.94 3.38 8.86
CA CYS A 347 -15.50 2.21 8.12
C CYS A 347 -16.10 0.92 8.71
N LYS A 348 -16.15 -0.13 7.90
CA LYS A 348 -16.45 -1.50 8.30
C LYS A 348 -15.42 -2.47 7.72
N ILE A 349 -15.45 -3.71 8.20
CA ILE A 349 -14.61 -4.80 7.68
C ILE A 349 -15.52 -5.84 7.03
N ASP A 350 -15.21 -6.27 5.82
CA ASP A 350 -15.94 -7.34 5.15
C ASP A 350 -15.50 -8.74 5.63
N ASP A 351 -16.05 -9.79 5.04
CA ASP A 351 -15.73 -11.17 5.37
C ASP A 351 -14.32 -11.61 4.92
N LYS A 352 -13.74 -10.90 3.94
CA LYS A 352 -12.38 -11.12 3.43
C LYS A 352 -11.32 -10.35 4.19
N GLY A 353 -11.70 -9.36 5.00
CA GLY A 353 -10.81 -8.55 5.82
C GLY A 353 -10.46 -7.19 5.23
N TYR A 354 -11.22 -6.67 4.27
CA TYR A 354 -10.99 -5.32 3.71
C TYR A 354 -11.78 -4.26 4.46
N PHE A 355 -11.14 -3.10 4.65
CA PHE A 355 -11.80 -1.92 5.18
C PHE A 355 -12.60 -1.21 4.10
N TYR A 356 -13.82 -0.81 4.42
CA TYR A 356 -14.69 -0.09 3.49
C TYR A 356 -15.44 1.06 4.17
N LEU A 357 -15.45 2.21 3.50
CA LEU A 357 -16.06 3.45 3.97
C LEU A 357 -17.58 3.35 3.79
N VAL A 358 -18.32 3.57 4.88
CA VAL A 358 -19.79 3.52 4.88
C VAL A 358 -20.44 4.88 5.09
N ASP A 359 -19.74 5.83 5.70
CA ASP A 359 -20.20 7.19 5.90
C ASP A 359 -18.98 8.12 6.05
N SER A 360 -19.13 9.37 5.61
CA SER A 360 -18.09 10.40 5.74
C SER A 360 -18.77 11.74 6.00
N LYS A 361 -18.29 12.45 7.03
CA LYS A 361 -18.77 13.77 7.40
C LYS A 361 -17.60 14.76 7.33
N ASP A 362 -17.84 15.86 6.63
CA ASP A 362 -16.92 16.99 6.54
C ASP A 362 -17.49 18.13 7.39
N PHE A 363 -16.74 18.53 8.42
CA PHE A 363 -17.14 19.59 9.35
C PHE A 363 -16.63 20.97 8.92
N THR A 364 -15.77 21.05 7.91
CA THR A 364 -15.23 22.33 7.42
C THR A 364 -16.29 23.17 6.70
N GLN A 365 -17.33 22.52 6.16
CA GLN A 365 -18.41 23.19 5.41
C GLN A 365 -19.46 23.87 6.29
N THR A 366 -19.46 23.65 7.61
CA THR A 366 -20.45 24.25 8.51
C THR A 366 -20.18 25.69 8.96
N ASN A 367 -19.01 26.27 8.63
CA ASN A 367 -18.59 27.58 9.15
C ASN A 367 -18.74 28.78 8.19
N HIS A 368 -19.38 28.64 7.02
CA HIS A 368 -19.60 29.77 6.08
C HIS A 368 -21.05 30.24 5.93
N SER A 369 -21.93 29.91 6.88
CA SER A 369 -23.29 30.45 6.89
C SER A 369 -23.70 30.90 8.29
N ASN A 370 -23.17 32.05 8.72
CA ASN A 370 -23.84 33.05 9.55
C ASN A 370 -22.86 34.16 9.93
N ASP A 371 -22.60 35.08 9.01
CA ASP A 371 -22.26 36.47 9.32
C ASP A 371 -22.68 37.32 8.12
N ASN A 372 -23.92 37.82 8.17
CA ASN A 372 -24.45 38.89 7.32
C ASN A 372 -25.27 39.84 8.18
#